data_AF-A0A8H8J8B0-F1
#
_entry.id   AF-A0A8H8J8B0-F1
#
_cell.length_a   1.000
_cell.length_b   1.000
_cell.length_c   1.000
_cell.angle_alpha   90.00
_cell.angle_beta   90.00
_cell.angle_gamma   90.00
#
_symmetry.space_group_name_H-M   'P 1'
#
loop_
_entity.id
_entity.type
_entity.pdbx_description
1 polymer ?
#
loop_
_entity_poly.entity_id
_entity_poly.type
_entity_poly.pdbx_seq_one_letter_code
_entity_poly.pdbx_strand_id
1 'polypeptide(L)' 'MAIMPDISCDEFMDQVCSKFGKEYGDLVLKFADEDGARITLMDESDFELAIEGLKIAAGKGKEPKLEIWCELA' A
#
# COMPACT_ATOMS: atom_id res chain seq x y z
N MET A 1 -0.09 10.90 -2.16
CA MET A 1 -1.17 10.50 -3.10
C MET A 1 -2.41 10.32 -2.25
N ALA A 2 -3.57 10.82 -2.68
CA ALA A 2 -4.82 10.55 -1.99
C ALA A 2 -5.40 9.29 -2.61
N ILE A 3 -5.42 8.21 -1.86
CA ILE A 3 -6.04 6.94 -2.24
C ILE A 3 -7.34 6.81 -1.48
N MET A 4 -8.41 6.41 -2.18
CA MET A 4 -9.67 6.14 -1.50
C MET A 4 -9.53 4.84 -0.72
N PRO A 5 -10.13 4.73 0.48
CA PRO A 5 -10.11 3.49 1.27
C PRO A 5 -10.89 2.33 0.61
N ASP A 6 -11.56 2.60 -0.51
CA ASP A 6 -12.34 1.64 -1.32
C ASP A 6 -11.61 1.27 -2.64
N ILE A 7 -10.38 1.75 -2.84
CA ILE A 7 -9.59 1.42 -4.02
C ILE A 7 -9.21 -0.07 -4.00
N SER A 8 -9.27 -0.74 -5.15
CA SER A 8 -8.80 -2.13 -5.27
C SER A 8 -7.28 -2.19 -5.35
N CYS A 9 -6.70 -3.36 -5.07
CA CYS A 9 -5.26 -3.59 -5.20
C CYS A 9 -4.77 -3.26 -6.62
N ASP A 10 -5.50 -3.68 -7.66
CA ASP A 10 -5.19 -3.36 -9.06
C ASP A 10 -5.17 -1.86 -9.35
N GLU A 11 -6.20 -1.12 -8.91
CA GLU A 11 -6.24 0.34 -9.11
C GLU A 11 -5.14 1.06 -8.32
N PHE A 12 -4.84 0.56 -7.12
CA PHE A 12 -3.75 1.08 -6.31
C PHE A 12 -2.41 0.88 -7.02
N MET A 13 -2.12 -0.34 -7.47
CA MET A 13 -0.86 -0.62 -8.16
C MET A 13 -0.77 0.10 -9.50
N ASP A 14 -1.87 0.26 -10.26
CA ASP A 14 -1.89 1.05 -11.50
C ASP A 14 -1.52 2.53 -11.21
N GLN A 15 -2.11 3.12 -10.16
CA GLN A 15 -1.77 4.48 -9.75
C GLN A 15 -0.30 4.60 -9.31
N VAL A 16 0.22 3.63 -8.57
CA VAL A 16 1.63 3.64 -8.14
C VAL A 16 2.56 3.45 -9.36
N CYS A 17 2.30 2.46 -10.22
CA CYS A 17 3.04 2.23 -11.46
C CYS A 17 3.05 3.48 -12.35
N SER A 18 1.88 4.11 -12.54
CA SER A 18 1.72 5.37 -13.28
C SER A 18 2.49 6.53 -12.64
N LYS A 19 2.52 6.60 -11.30
CA LYS A 19 3.22 7.65 -10.56
C LYS A 19 4.74 7.52 -10.64
N PHE A 20 5.24 6.30 -10.58
CA PHE A 20 6.67 5.99 -10.66
C PHE A 20 7.16 5.81 -12.10
N GLY A 21 6.25 5.74 -13.09
CA GLY A 21 6.56 5.54 -14.50
C GLY A 21 7.21 4.18 -14.76
N LYS A 22 6.74 3.14 -14.07
CA LYS A 22 7.31 1.79 -14.08
C LYS A 22 6.22 0.78 -14.39
N GLU A 23 6.60 -0.34 -15.00
CA GLU A 23 5.67 -1.43 -15.32
C GLU A 23 5.45 -2.36 -14.12
N TYR A 24 4.30 -3.02 -14.11
CA TYR A 24 3.95 -4.06 -13.14
C TYR A 24 5.00 -5.18 -13.18
N GLY A 25 5.72 -5.39 -12.09
CA GLY A 25 6.81 -6.37 -11.98
C GLY A 25 8.23 -5.79 -11.94
N ASP A 26 8.42 -4.52 -12.33
CA ASP A 26 9.71 -3.80 -12.13
C ASP A 26 9.80 -3.12 -10.76
N LEU A 27 8.67 -3.04 -10.06
CA LEU A 27 8.55 -2.43 -8.74
C LEU A 27 8.06 -3.44 -7.72
N VAL A 28 8.83 -3.60 -6.66
CA VAL A 28 8.44 -4.28 -5.44
C VAL A 28 7.85 -3.25 -4.50
N LEU A 29 6.56 -3.38 -4.21
CA LEU A 29 5.84 -2.54 -3.27
C LEU A 29 5.93 -3.17 -1.89
N LYS A 30 6.29 -2.40 -0.87
CA LYS A 30 6.27 -2.82 0.52
C LYS A 30 5.49 -1.82 1.35
N PHE A 31 4.68 -2.26 2.29
CA PHE A 31 3.95 -1.39 3.22
C PHE A 31 4.30 -1.72 4.66
N ALA A 32 4.08 -0.77 5.57
CA ALA A 32 4.22 -1.01 7.00
C ALA A 32 2.88 -1.45 7.59
N ASP A 33 2.86 -2.61 8.23
CA ASP A 33 1.73 -3.10 9.04
C ASP A 33 1.62 -2.33 10.38
N GLU A 34 0.59 -2.59 11.18
CA GLU A 34 0.37 -2.04 12.52
C GLU A 34 1.58 -2.21 13.46
N ASP A 35 2.32 -3.30 13.31
CA ASP A 35 3.55 -3.59 14.06
C ASP A 35 4.81 -2.90 13.49
N GLY A 36 4.67 -2.15 12.38
CA GLY A 36 5.79 -1.51 11.68
C GLY A 36 6.64 -2.49 10.86
N ALA A 37 6.17 -3.73 10.70
CA ALA A 37 6.78 -4.73 9.84
C ALA A 37 6.55 -4.36 8.37
N ARG A 38 7.61 -4.45 7.55
CA ARG A 38 7.51 -4.20 6.11
C ARG A 38 7.06 -5.47 5.42
N ILE A 39 5.83 -5.48 4.93
CA ILE A 39 5.26 -6.59 4.16
C ILE A 39 5.28 -6.21 2.68
N THR A 40 5.69 -7.17 1.85
CA THR A 40 5.67 -6.99 0.40
C THR A 40 4.24 -7.12 -0.09
N LEU A 41 3.75 -6.13 -0.83
CA LEU A 41 2.46 -6.15 -1.47
C LEU A 41 2.59 -6.92 -2.80
N MET A 42 2.20 -8.20 -2.82
CA MET A 42 2.19 -9.02 -4.02
C MET A 42 0.78 -9.32 -4.50
N ASP A 43 -0.16 -9.49 -3.59
CA ASP A 43 -1.54 -9.84 -3.92
C ASP A 43 -2.58 -9.01 -3.18
N GLU A 44 -3.85 -9.24 -3.51
CA GLU A 44 -4.98 -8.53 -2.91
C GLU A 44 -5.09 -8.76 -1.41
N SER A 45 -4.70 -9.94 -0.90
CA SER A 45 -4.72 -10.24 0.53
C SER A 45 -3.71 -9.39 1.30
N ASP A 46 -2.51 -9.16 0.74
CA ASP A 46 -1.52 -8.24 1.31
C ASP A 46 -2.08 -6.81 1.37
N PHE A 47 -2.82 -6.41 0.33
CA PHE A 47 -3.43 -5.09 0.26
C PHE A 47 -4.58 -4.91 1.26
N GLU A 48 -5.44 -5.91 1.43
CA GLU A 48 -6.49 -5.89 2.44
C GLU A 48 -5.92 -5.72 3.85
N LEU A 49 -4.84 -6.45 4.17
CA LEU A 49 -4.12 -6.31 5.44
C LEU A 49 -3.58 -4.89 5.65
N ALA A 50 -2.99 -4.29 4.62
CA ALA A 50 -2.49 -2.92 4.66
C ALA A 50 -3.61 -1.90 4.97
N ILE A 51 -4.77 -2.07 4.32
CA ILE A 51 -5.93 -1.19 4.51
C ILE A 51 -6.59 -1.40 5.88
N GLU A 52 -6.66 -2.64 6.38
CA GLU A 52 -7.13 -2.90 7.75
C GLU A 52 -6.21 -2.24 8.79
N GLY A 53 -4.89 -2.43 8.68
CA GLY A 53 -3.93 -1.80 9.58
C GLY A 53 -4.02 -0.28 9.56
N LEU A 54 -4.23 0.30 8.37
CA LEU A 54 -4.49 1.73 8.21
C LEU A 54 -5.77 2.17 8.93
N LYS A 55 -6.88 1.43 8.77
CA LYS A 55 -8.17 1.72 9.43
C LYS A 55 -8.05 1.64 10.95
N ILE A 56 -7.33 0.64 11.48
CA ILE A 56 -7.11 0.50 12.92
C ILE A 56 -6.22 1.64 13.46
N ALA A 57 -5.15 2.00 12.75
CA ALA A 57 -4.31 3.13 13.10
C ALA A 57 -5.08 4.46 13.08
N ALA A 58 -5.94 4.66 12.08
CA ALA A 58 -6.84 5.82 11.98
C ALA A 58 -7.81 5.90 13.17
N GLY A 59 -8.38 4.75 13.59
CA GLY A 59 -9.23 4.65 14.78
C GLY A 59 -8.52 4.98 16.08
N LYS A 60 -7.20 4.78 16.15
CA LYS A 60 -6.34 5.12 17.31
C LYS A 60 -5.92 6.61 17.34
N GLY A 61 -6.47 7.46 16.47
CA GLY A 61 -6.16 8.89 16.41
C GLY A 61 -4.82 9.22 15.75
N LYS A 62 -4.18 8.24 15.10
CA LYS A 62 -3.07 8.50 14.17
C LYS A 62 -3.66 8.95 12.83
N GLU A 63 -2.94 9.81 12.12
CA GLU A 63 -3.33 10.20 10.77
C GLU A 63 -3.36 8.96 9.85
N PRO A 64 -4.40 8.79 9.01
CA PRO A 64 -4.50 7.68 8.07
C PRO A 64 -3.50 7.87 6.94
N LYS A 65 -2.26 7.43 7.14
CA LYS A 65 -1.19 7.49 6.14
C LYS A 65 -0.69 6.08 5.88
N LEU A 66 -0.78 5.64 4.63
CA LEU A 66 -0.19 4.38 4.18
C LEU A 66 1.22 4.68 3.68
N GLU A 67 2.23 4.19 4.41
CA GLU A 67 3.62 4.31 3.97
C GLU A 67 3.95 3.13 3.06
N ILE A 68 4.32 3.45 1.81
CA ILE A 68 4.69 2.47 0.79
C ILE A 68 6.14 2.71 0.41
N TRP A 69 6.95 1.66 0.43
CA TRP A 69 8.30 1.64 -0.10
C TRP A 69 8.27 0.96 -1.47
N CYS A 70 8.73 1.69 -2.47
CA CYS A 70 8.90 1.17 -3.83
C CYS A 70 10.37 0.82 -4.01
N GLU A 71 10.68 -0.47 -4.17
CA GLU A 71 12.02 -0.96 -4.50
C GLU A 71 12.05 -1.45 -5.94
N LEU A 72 13.19 -1.30 -6.62
CA LEU A 72 13.38 -1.90 -7.95
C LEU A 72 13.55 -3.41 -7.78
N ALA A 73 12.80 -4.19 -8.56
CA ALA A 73 12.90 -5.65 -8.61
C ALA A 73 14.25 -6.11 -9.18
#